data_AF-A0A930XPL5-F1
#
_entry.id   AF-A0A930XPL5-F1
#
_cell.length_a   1.000
_cell.length_b   1.000
_cell.length_c   1.000
_cell.angle_alpha   90.00
_cell.angle_beta   90.00
_cell.angle_gamma   90.00
#
_symmetry.space_group_name_H-M   'P 1'
#
loop_
_entity.id
_entity.type
_entity.pdbx_description
1 polymer ?
#
loop_
_entity_poly.entity_id
_entity_poly.type
_entity_poly.pdbx_seq_one_letter_code
_entity_poly.pdbx_strand_id
1 'polypeptide(L)'
;MNWPIDARVTCRGLDWGECRVALNSADMVMIHCTLHDLVVCGSQDQLVQAGWTLVPQNNIVKLETWRCDRPSSASSTDPSIP
;
A
#
# COMPACT_ATOMS: atom_id res chain seq x y z
N MET A 1 -20.59 -7.09 6.02
CA MET A 1 -19.57 -7.13 4.96
C MET A 1 -18.41 -7.93 5.52
N ASN A 2 -17.85 -8.93 4.83
CA ASN A 2 -16.84 -9.85 5.40
C ASN A 2 -15.48 -9.59 4.71
N TRP A 3 -14.40 -9.37 5.45
CA TRP A 3 -13.07 -9.14 4.84
C TRP A 3 -12.44 -10.44 4.30
N PRO A 4 -12.11 -10.56 3.01
CA PRO A 4 -11.53 -11.80 2.50
C PRO A 4 -10.18 -12.11 3.16
N ILE A 5 -9.90 -13.40 3.40
CA ILE A 5 -8.55 -13.84 3.75
C ILE A 5 -7.58 -13.41 2.64
N ASP A 6 -6.36 -13.05 3.01
CA ASP A 6 -5.31 -12.47 2.16
C ASP A 6 -5.61 -11.09 1.55
N ALA A 7 -6.77 -10.50 1.86
CA ALA A 7 -7.06 -9.14 1.43
C ALA A 7 -6.08 -8.15 2.06
N ARG A 8 -5.63 -7.19 1.27
CA ARG A 8 -4.78 -6.10 1.74
C ARG A 8 -5.60 -5.13 2.57
N VAL A 9 -5.04 -4.70 3.69
CA VAL A 9 -5.65 -3.71 4.58
C VAL A 9 -4.67 -2.60 4.89
N THR A 10 -5.18 -1.44 5.26
CA THR A 10 -4.40 -0.29 5.69
C THR A 10 -5.03 0.34 6.93
N CYS A 11 -4.22 0.94 7.80
CA CYS A 11 -4.67 1.66 8.97
C CYS A 11 -4.50 3.17 8.75
N ARG A 12 -5.55 3.94 9.02
CA ARG A 12 -5.58 5.38 8.78
C ARG A 12 -4.41 6.12 9.47
N GLY A 13 -3.57 6.77 8.67
CA GLY A 13 -2.53 7.68 9.16
C GLY A 13 -1.27 7.00 9.74
N LEU A 14 -1.12 5.69 9.56
CA LEU A 14 0.05 4.93 9.99
C LEU A 14 0.55 4.03 8.86
N ASP A 15 1.86 4.08 8.58
CA ASP A 15 2.50 3.18 7.64
C ASP A 15 2.99 1.93 8.39
N TRP A 16 2.17 0.89 8.37
CA TRP A 16 2.50 -0.44 8.91
C TRP A 16 3.14 -1.36 7.85
N GLY A 17 3.42 -0.84 6.66
CA GLY A 17 3.83 -1.63 5.50
C GLY A 17 2.70 -2.49 4.95
N GLU A 18 3.07 -3.66 4.41
CA GLU A 18 2.10 -4.60 3.85
C GLU A 18 1.37 -5.37 4.97
N CYS A 19 0.10 -5.02 5.16
CA CYS A 19 -0.80 -5.72 6.07
C CYS A 19 -1.87 -6.51 5.31
N ARG A 20 -2.14 -7.73 5.78
CA ARG A 20 -3.12 -8.65 5.18
C ARG A 20 -4.01 -9.30 6.23
N VAL A 21 -5.22 -9.65 5.82
CA VAL A 21 -6.12 -10.45 6.65
C VAL A 21 -5.61 -11.88 6.69
N ALA A 22 -5.11 -12.32 7.84
CA ALA A 22 -4.61 -13.68 8.04
C ALA A 22 -5.75 -14.67 8.37
N LEU A 23 -6.78 -14.19 9.05
CA LEU A 23 -7.94 -14.99 9.43
C LEU A 23 -9.18 -14.12 9.48
N ASN A 24 -10.31 -14.68 9.06
CA ASN A 24 -11.61 -14.08 9.26
C ASN A 24 -12.63 -15.15 9.67
N SER A 25 -13.26 -14.93 10.81
CA SER A 25 -14.29 -15.77 11.44
C SER A 25 -15.50 -14.92 11.83
N ALA A 26 -16.58 -15.55 12.31
CA ALA A 26 -17.84 -14.86 12.63
C ALA A 26 -17.66 -13.65 13.57
N ASP A 27 -16.76 -13.77 14.55
CA ASP A 27 -16.61 -12.79 15.63
C ASP A 27 -15.22 -12.11 15.65
N MET A 28 -14.28 -12.60 14.84
CA MET A 28 -12.89 -12.17 14.90
C MET A 28 -12.22 -12.14 13.53
N VAL A 29 -11.50 -11.04 13.29
CA VAL A 29 -10.60 -10.84 12.18
C VAL A 29 -9.18 -10.68 12.74
N MET A 30 -8.21 -11.33 12.09
CA MET A 30 -6.79 -11.20 12.37
C MET A 30 -6.10 -10.55 11.19
N ILE A 31 -5.34 -9.49 11.46
CA ILE A 31 -4.49 -8.79 10.50
C ILE A 31 -3.05 -9.09 10.86
N HIS A 32 -2.25 -9.45 9.86
CA HIS A 32 -0.81 -9.61 9.98
C HIS A 32 -0.10 -8.55 9.13
N CYS A 33 0.82 -7.81 9.74
CA CYS A 33 1.64 -6.79 9.08
C CYS A 33 3.11 -7.22 9.09
N THR A 34 3.65 -7.58 7.92
CA THR A 34 4.96 -8.23 7.78
C THR A 34 6.12 -7.33 8.19
N LEU A 35 6.03 -6.02 7.94
CA LEU A 35 7.14 -5.09 8.17
C LEU A 35 7.56 -5.02 9.66
N HIS A 36 6.58 -5.17 10.56
CA HIS A 36 6.77 -5.02 12.00
C HIS A 36 6.50 -6.30 12.78
N ASP A 37 6.28 -7.43 12.09
CA ASP A 37 5.84 -8.71 12.70
C ASP A 37 4.68 -8.51 13.69
N LEU A 38 3.71 -7.68 13.27
CA LEU A 38 2.59 -7.26 14.10
C LEU A 38 1.35 -8.09 13.76
N VAL A 39 0.69 -8.59 14.80
CA VAL A 39 -0.62 -9.22 14.70
C VAL A 39 -1.65 -8.37 15.43
N VAL A 40 -2.74 -8.04 14.74
CA VAL A 40 -3.88 -7.29 15.29
C VAL A 40 -5.13 -8.16 15.21
N CYS A 41 -5.85 -8.28 16.32
CA CYS A 41 -7.07 -9.07 16.41
C CYS A 41 -8.22 -8.22 16.95
N GLY A 42 -9.42 -8.42 16.42
CA GLY A 42 -10.62 -7.78 16.93
C GLY A 42 -11.84 -8.18 16.13
N SER A 43 -13.03 -7.75 16.57
CA SER A 43 -14.19 -7.82 15.69
C SER A 43 -14.00 -6.88 14.52
N GLN A 44 -14.66 -7.15 13.39
CA GLN A 44 -14.49 -6.30 12.21
C GLN A 44 -14.90 -4.84 12.49
N ASP A 45 -15.94 -4.62 13.28
CA ASP A 45 -16.39 -3.27 13.67
C ASP A 45 -15.34 -2.54 14.53
N GLN A 46 -14.69 -3.25 15.46
CA GLN A 46 -13.60 -2.68 16.26
C GLN A 46 -12.41 -2.28 15.38
N LEU A 47 -12.05 -3.10 14.39
CA LEU A 47 -10.96 -2.79 13.47
C LEU A 47 -11.29 -1.59 12.59
N VAL A 48 -12.53 -1.49 12.08
CA VAL A 48 -13.00 -0.32 11.32
C VAL A 48 -12.95 0.94 12.18
N GLN A 49 -13.41 0.87 13.44
CA GLN A 49 -13.34 2.00 14.38
C GLN A 49 -11.90 2.40 14.73
N ALA A 50 -10.99 1.42 14.81
CA ALA A 50 -9.56 1.64 14.97
C ALA A 50 -8.88 2.20 13.69
N GLY A 51 -9.62 2.30 12.58
CA GLY A 51 -9.16 2.92 11.34
C GLY A 51 -8.61 1.95 10.30
N TRP A 52 -8.80 0.64 10.49
CA TRP A 52 -8.46 -0.37 9.50
C TRP A 52 -9.49 -0.43 8.38
N THR A 53 -9.03 -0.44 7.13
CA THR A 53 -9.88 -0.51 5.95
C THR A 53 -9.28 -1.42 4.89
N LEU A 54 -10.15 -2.08 4.10
CA LEU A 54 -9.74 -2.87 2.95
C LEU A 54 -9.15 -1.95 1.87
N VAL A 55 -8.00 -2.35 1.33
CA VAL A 55 -7.45 -1.72 0.13
C VAL A 55 -8.20 -2.31 -1.07
N PRO A 56 -8.93 -1.51 -1.87
CA PRO A 56 -9.63 -2.03 -3.03
C PRO A 56 -8.65 -2.67 -4.01
N GLN A 57 -8.91 -3.94 -4.38
CA GLN A 57 -8.18 -4.63 -5.43
C GLN A 57 -8.67 -4.13 -6.80
N ASN A 58 -8.19 -2.98 -7.27
CA ASN A 58 -8.41 -2.45 -8.62
C ASN A 58 -7.30 -1.40 -8.86
N ASN A 59 -6.54 -1.34 -9.96
CA ASN A 59 -6.56 -1.97 -11.27
C ASN A 59 -5.10 -2.02 -11.79
N ILE A 60 -4.83 -2.91 -12.75
CA ILE A 60 -3.64 -2.97 -13.60
C ILE A 60 -3.06 -1.56 -13.85
N VAL A 61 -1.83 -1.30 -13.40
CA VAL A 61 -1.06 -0.16 -13.89
C VAL A 61 -0.71 -0.49 -15.34
N LYS A 62 -1.45 0.07 -16.30
CA LYS A 62 -1.01 0.05 -17.70
C LYS A 62 0.32 0.81 -17.74
N LEU A 63 1.40 0.11 -18.13
CA LEU A 63 2.76 0.62 -18.22
C LEU A 63 2.95 1.83 -19.17
N GLU A 64 1.89 2.31 -19.83
CA GLU A 64 1.93 3.40 -20.80
C GLU A 64 2.23 4.78 -20.19
N THR A 65 2.20 4.92 -18.85
CA THR A 65 2.48 6.19 -18.15
C THR A 65 3.91 6.34 -17.63
N TRP A 66 4.78 5.33 -17.75
CA TRP A 66 6.21 5.50 -17.50
C TRP A 66 6.89 6.10 -18.74
N ARG A 67 6.72 7.41 -18.95
CA ARG A 67 7.69 8.16 -19.75
C ARG A 67 8.84 8.55 -18.83
N CYS A 68 10.02 7.99 -19.09
CA CYS A 68 11.25 8.60 -18.61
C CYS A 68 11.38 9.95 -19.32
N ASP A 69 10.87 11.03 -18.71
CA ASP A 69 11.29 12.37 -19.06
C ASP A 69 12.76 12.48 -18.65
N ARG A 70 13.64 12.13 -19.60
CA ARG A 70 15.04 12.50 -19.53
C ARG A 70 15.05 14.02 -19.55
N PRO A 71 15.53 14.73 -18.52
CA PRO A 71 15.72 16.16 -18.63
C PRO A 71 16.76 16.39 -19.74
N SER A 72 16.30 16.76 -20.92
CA SER A 72 17.13 17.30 -21.99
C SER A 72 17.47 18.74 -21.61
N SER A 73 18.40 18.89 -20.67
CA SER A 73 18.96 20.19 -20.31
C SER A 73 20.46 20.06 -20.07
N ALA A 74 21.21 20.21 -21.16
CA ALA A 74 22.47 20.95 -21.17
C ALA A 74 22.87 21.23 -22.62
N SER A 75 22.22 22.24 -23.22
CA SER A 75 22.89 23.07 -24.21
C SER A 75 23.89 23.94 -23.44
N SER A 76 25.17 23.62 -23.52
CA SER A 76 26.24 24.57 -23.20
C SER A 76 27.25 24.51 -24.33
N THR A 77 27.08 25.45 -25.27
CA THR A 77 28.16 25.96 -26.10
C THR A 77 29.28 26.42 -25.18
N ASP A 78 30.48 25.86 -25.31
CA ASP A 78 31.68 26.45 -24.72
C ASP A 78 32.74 26.60 -25.84
N PRO A 79 33.18 27.83 -26.15
CA PRO A 79 34.15 28.09 -27.21
C PRO A 79 35.58 27.94 -26.69
N SER A 80 36.44 27.37 -27.53
CA SER A 80 37.88 27.65 -27.61
C SER A 80 38.74 27.41 -26.36
N ILE A 81 39.63 26.42 -26.44
CA ILE A 81 40.85 26.35 -25.62
C ILE A 81 42.06 26.40 -26.59
N PRO A 82 43.11 27.20 -26.27
CA PRO A 82 44.24 27.53 -27.14
C PRO A 82 45.19 26.37 -27.47
#